data_AF-A0A7V9L751-F1
#
_entry.id   AF-A0A7V9L751-F1
#
_cell.length_a   1.000
_cell.length_b   1.000
_cell.length_c   1.000
_cell.angle_alpha   90.00
_cell.angle_beta   90.00
_cell.angle_gamma   90.00
#
_symmetry.space_group_name_H-M   'P 1'
#
loop_
_entity.id
_entity.type
_entity.pdbx_description
1 polymer ?
#
loop_
_entity_poly.entity_id
_entity_poly.type
_entity_poly.pdbx_seq_one_letter_code
_entity_poly.pdbx_strand_id
1 'polypeptide(L)'
;MSSRRRRRRRPSTGRGLRLWLVPMGILAGIALVVFAGFFFLDHNVTGGAPVKQGEGGAANYYVRFDPDRIGDALTGLAGLTAAVLGIVLTVVSLLVQLTSERYTGVAQMFLRDRTNVAVMIYYVVTCVVGVATSLSLHGDFAPRATVLAVMIATAFGLVMMLPYFAYVFRFLAPTNLVTRIEAQATGDVLAAATEQDPATIQEGQAPAIAALEELTDITSNSISGKDKIIASRCVDAIKDFVVRYLEVKDRAHPQWFKIGEGIRRNPDFVAMDPESLRELEADKTWLEWKALRQYLGIYAEAQSDMPDINYL
;
A
#
# COMPACT_ATOMS: atom_id res chain seq x y z
N MET A 1 -0.94 19.08 -40.18
CA MET A 1 -1.86 19.25 -39.04
C MET A 1 -2.76 18.02 -38.91
N SER A 2 -2.40 17.04 -38.07
CA SER A 2 -3.37 16.03 -37.59
C SER A 2 -2.91 15.51 -36.23
N SER A 3 -3.30 16.22 -35.17
CA SER A 3 -3.04 15.85 -33.79
C SER A 3 -3.86 14.60 -33.40
N ARG A 4 -3.24 13.42 -33.48
CA ARG A 4 -3.79 12.19 -32.88
C ARG A 4 -3.70 12.31 -31.35
N ARG A 5 -4.77 12.80 -30.72
CA ARG A 5 -4.99 12.75 -29.28
C ARG A 5 -4.98 11.29 -28.82
N ARG A 6 -3.87 10.81 -28.26
CA ARG A 6 -3.82 9.56 -27.49
C ARG A 6 -4.77 9.71 -26.29
N ARG A 7 -5.92 9.03 -26.35
CA ARG A 7 -6.82 8.85 -25.19
C ARG A 7 -6.03 8.12 -24.10
N ARG A 8 -5.58 8.85 -23.07
CA ARG A 8 -5.15 8.27 -21.79
C ARG A 8 -6.31 7.45 -21.24
N ARG A 9 -6.25 6.12 -21.35
CA ARG A 9 -7.11 5.21 -20.60
C ARG A 9 -6.74 5.38 -19.13
N ARG A 10 -7.61 6.03 -18.36
CA ARG A 10 -7.52 6.01 -16.90
C ARG A 10 -7.49 4.55 -16.44
N PRO A 11 -6.55 4.13 -15.57
CA PRO A 11 -6.60 2.78 -15.01
C PRO A 11 -7.91 2.65 -14.23
N SER A 12 -8.65 1.57 -14.50
CA SER A 12 -9.94 1.28 -13.88
C SER A 12 -9.75 0.78 -12.44
N THR A 13 -9.22 1.61 -11.55
CA THR A 13 -9.05 1.30 -10.13
C THR A 13 -10.39 0.99 -9.43
N GLY A 14 -11.51 1.53 -9.94
CA GLY A 14 -12.84 1.31 -9.37
C GLY A 14 -13.48 -0.05 -9.65
N ARG A 15 -13.07 -0.79 -10.70
CA ARG A 15 -13.69 -2.10 -11.01
C ARG A 15 -13.15 -3.23 -10.12
N GLY A 16 -11.85 -3.24 -9.83
CA GLY A 16 -11.24 -4.26 -8.97
C GLY A 16 -11.74 -4.19 -7.53
N LEU A 17 -11.86 -2.98 -6.97
CA LEU A 17 -12.38 -2.77 -5.62
C LEU A 17 -13.86 -3.20 -5.50
N ARG A 18 -14.66 -2.86 -6.52
CA ARG A 18 -16.10 -3.20 -6.56
C ARG A 18 -16.34 -4.69 -6.79
N LEU A 19 -15.45 -5.39 -7.49
CA LEU A 19 -15.53 -6.86 -7.62
C LEU A 19 -15.23 -7.61 -6.31
N TRP A 20 -14.57 -6.98 -5.34
CA TRP A 20 -14.16 -7.62 -4.07
C TRP A 20 -14.96 -7.16 -2.85
N LEU A 21 -15.37 -5.89 -2.80
CA LEU A 21 -16.31 -5.41 -1.78
C LEU A 21 -17.67 -6.12 -1.87
N VAL A 22 -18.06 -6.57 -3.06
CA VAL A 22 -19.30 -7.33 -3.28
C VAL A 22 -19.26 -8.70 -2.61
N PRO A 23 -18.28 -9.60 -2.86
CA PRO A 23 -18.19 -10.87 -2.12
C PRO A 23 -17.98 -10.66 -0.62
N MET A 24 -17.33 -9.58 -0.19
CA MET A 24 -17.21 -9.19 1.22
C MET A 24 -18.57 -8.85 1.85
N GLY A 25 -19.34 -7.99 1.20
CA GLY A 25 -20.68 -7.62 1.62
C GLY A 25 -21.63 -8.82 1.58
N ILE A 26 -21.42 -9.74 0.63
CA ILE A 26 -22.12 -11.02 0.58
C ILE A 26 -21.73 -11.90 1.76
N LEU A 27 -20.45 -12.06 2.11
CA LEU A 27 -20.03 -12.87 3.26
C LEU A 27 -20.49 -12.28 4.59
N ALA A 28 -20.35 -10.98 4.79
CA ALA A 28 -20.87 -10.28 5.97
C ALA A 28 -22.41 -10.36 6.02
N GLY A 29 -23.06 -10.21 4.86
CA GLY A 29 -24.50 -10.37 4.72
C GLY A 29 -24.97 -11.79 5.03
N ILE A 30 -24.25 -12.82 4.56
CA ILE A 30 -24.52 -14.23 4.87
C ILE A 30 -24.34 -14.46 6.37
N ALA A 31 -23.26 -13.97 6.98
CA ALA A 31 -23.06 -14.10 8.42
C ALA A 31 -24.19 -13.45 9.23
N LEU A 32 -24.63 -12.25 8.83
CA LEU A 32 -25.77 -11.55 9.43
C LEU A 32 -27.09 -12.28 9.21
N VAL A 33 -27.34 -12.81 8.01
CA VAL A 33 -28.55 -13.56 7.67
C VAL A 33 -28.61 -14.89 8.38
N VAL A 34 -27.48 -15.60 8.49
CA VAL A 34 -27.36 -16.84 9.25
C VAL A 34 -27.61 -16.58 10.73
N PHE A 35 -27.00 -15.53 11.29
CA PHE A 35 -27.26 -15.10 12.68
C PHE A 35 -28.73 -14.74 12.88
N ALA A 36 -29.31 -13.91 12.00
CA ALA A 36 -30.72 -13.53 12.07
C ALA A 36 -31.65 -14.74 11.90
N GLY A 37 -31.30 -15.70 11.04
CA GLY A 37 -32.06 -16.93 10.83
C GLY A 37 -32.07 -17.81 12.07
N PHE A 38 -30.90 -18.07 12.67
CA PHE A 38 -30.81 -18.81 13.94
C PHE A 38 -31.50 -18.05 15.08
N PHE A 39 -31.39 -16.71 15.11
CA PHE A 39 -32.08 -15.86 16.08
C PHE A 39 -33.60 -16.00 15.99
N PHE A 40 -34.17 -15.89 14.78
CA PHE A 40 -35.60 -16.05 14.59
C PHE A 40 -36.04 -17.47 14.94
N LEU A 41 -35.21 -18.48 14.64
CA LEU A 41 -35.49 -19.86 15.00
C LEU A 41 -35.47 -20.05 16.52
N ASP A 42 -34.49 -19.49 17.23
CA ASP A 42 -34.41 -19.56 18.69
C ASP A 42 -35.56 -18.82 19.40
N HIS A 43 -35.97 -17.68 18.84
CA HIS A 43 -37.08 -16.91 19.35
C HIS A 43 -38.43 -17.62 19.17
N ASN A 44 -38.64 -18.29 18.03
CA ASN A 44 -39.94 -18.88 17.69
C ASN A 44 -40.07 -20.37 18.05
N VAL A 45 -38.97 -21.13 18.16
CA VAL A 45 -38.99 -22.59 18.32
C VAL A 45 -38.44 -23.03 19.69
N THR A 46 -37.33 -22.47 20.13
CA THR A 46 -36.61 -22.96 21.33
C THR A 46 -36.96 -22.21 22.61
N GLY A 47 -37.65 -21.07 22.53
CA GLY A 47 -38.18 -20.35 23.69
C GLY A 47 -37.08 -19.89 24.65
N GLY A 48 -36.15 -19.05 24.17
CA GLY A 48 -35.08 -18.48 24.98
C GLY A 48 -35.59 -17.64 26.17
N ALA A 49 -35.82 -18.31 27.31
CA ALA A 49 -36.35 -17.83 28.59
C ALA A 49 -37.68 -17.04 28.52
N PRO A 50 -38.60 -17.22 29.49
CA PRO A 50 -39.91 -16.56 29.43
C PRO A 50 -39.73 -15.05 29.55
N VAL A 51 -39.97 -14.35 28.44
CA VAL A 51 -40.21 -12.91 28.42
C VAL A 51 -41.40 -12.67 29.37
N LYS A 52 -41.14 -12.07 30.54
CA LYS A 52 -42.24 -11.55 31.38
C LYS A 52 -43.07 -10.62 30.50
N GLN A 53 -44.30 -11.04 30.20
CA GLN A 53 -45.27 -10.31 29.40
C GLN A 53 -45.44 -8.91 29.99
N GLY A 54 -44.85 -7.89 29.36
CA GLY A 54 -45.01 -6.51 29.83
C GLY A 54 -44.10 -5.45 29.22
N GLU A 55 -42.86 -5.73 28.79
CA GLU A 55 -41.92 -4.63 28.50
C GLU A 55 -41.05 -4.82 27.24
N GLY A 56 -41.44 -4.15 26.16
CA GLY A 56 -40.56 -3.76 25.04
C GLY A 56 -40.25 -4.87 24.02
N GLY A 57 -40.37 -4.56 22.73
CA GLY A 57 -40.15 -5.50 21.62
C GLY A 57 -38.78 -6.19 21.64
N ALA A 58 -38.62 -7.26 20.85
CA ALA A 58 -37.46 -8.15 20.82
C ALA A 58 -36.07 -7.47 20.79
N ALA A 59 -35.96 -6.26 20.24
CA ALA A 59 -34.74 -5.45 20.26
C ALA A 59 -34.32 -5.00 21.68
N ASN A 60 -35.27 -4.72 22.58
CA ASN A 60 -35.00 -4.24 23.94
C ASN A 60 -34.53 -5.36 24.87
N TYR A 61 -34.96 -6.60 24.61
CA TYR A 61 -34.51 -7.79 25.34
C TYR A 61 -33.03 -8.10 25.06
N TYR A 62 -32.57 -7.94 23.82
CA TYR A 62 -31.17 -8.18 23.45
C TYR A 62 -30.19 -7.09 23.91
N VAL A 63 -30.68 -5.87 24.18
CA VAL A 63 -29.86 -4.79 24.78
C VAL A 63 -29.71 -4.97 26.31
N ARG A 64 -30.52 -5.83 26.94
CA ARG A 64 -30.32 -6.26 28.32
C ARG A 64 -29.32 -7.42 28.36
N PHE A 65 -28.05 -7.07 28.40
CA PHE A 65 -26.99 -8.03 28.62
C PHE A 65 -26.97 -8.52 30.08
N ASP A 66 -26.81 -9.83 30.28
CA ASP A 66 -26.66 -10.46 31.60
C ASP A 66 -25.23 -10.22 32.13
N PRO A 67 -25.03 -9.43 33.21
CA PRO A 67 -23.72 -8.98 33.67
C PRO A 67 -22.70 -10.11 33.85
N ASP A 68 -23.17 -11.29 34.27
CA ASP A 68 -22.31 -12.43 34.61
C ASP A 68 -21.67 -13.10 33.38
N ARG A 69 -22.27 -12.95 32.17
CA ARG A 69 -21.77 -13.60 30.94
C ARG A 69 -21.02 -12.65 29.99
N ILE A 70 -21.11 -11.34 30.21
CA ILE A 70 -20.49 -10.34 29.33
C ILE A 70 -18.96 -10.30 29.51
N GLY A 71 -18.48 -10.48 30.74
CA GLY A 71 -17.05 -10.39 31.05
C GLY A 71 -16.20 -11.41 30.29
N ASP A 72 -16.61 -12.67 30.33
CA ASP A 72 -15.93 -13.76 29.62
C ASP A 72 -15.98 -13.57 28.11
N ALA A 73 -17.14 -13.16 27.58
CA ALA A 73 -17.31 -12.91 26.14
C ALA A 73 -16.44 -11.74 25.64
N LEU A 74 -16.38 -10.63 26.38
CA LEU A 74 -15.53 -9.48 26.02
C LEU A 74 -14.05 -9.81 26.07
N THR A 75 -13.62 -10.56 27.08
CA THR A 75 -12.24 -11.05 27.17
C THR A 75 -11.92 -11.92 25.95
N GLY A 76 -12.84 -12.81 25.56
CA GLY A 76 -12.73 -13.63 24.35
C GLY A 76 -12.65 -12.81 23.06
N LEU A 77 -13.48 -11.76 22.91
CA LEU A 77 -13.46 -10.87 21.73
C LEU A 77 -12.17 -10.05 21.64
N ALA A 78 -11.66 -9.56 22.77
CA ALA A 78 -10.37 -8.89 22.83
C ALA A 78 -9.23 -9.85 22.44
N GLY A 79 -9.24 -11.07 22.98
CA GLY A 79 -8.30 -12.14 22.61
C GLY A 79 -8.36 -12.51 21.13
N LEU A 80 -9.56 -12.62 20.56
CA LEU A 80 -9.75 -12.89 19.12
C LEU A 80 -9.20 -11.75 18.26
N THR A 81 -9.45 -10.50 18.63
CA THR A 81 -8.92 -9.32 17.93
C THR A 81 -7.39 -9.31 17.97
N ALA A 82 -6.79 -9.61 19.12
CA ALA A 82 -5.34 -9.72 19.28
C ALA A 82 -4.75 -10.87 18.44
N ALA A 83 -5.40 -12.03 18.42
CA ALA A 83 -4.98 -13.18 17.62
C ALA A 83 -5.02 -12.86 16.12
N VAL A 84 -6.09 -12.22 15.64
CA VAL A 84 -6.21 -11.77 14.24
C VAL A 84 -5.11 -10.76 13.91
N LEU A 85 -4.84 -9.78 14.78
CA LEU A 85 -3.72 -8.86 14.60
C LEU A 85 -2.39 -9.64 14.47
N GLY A 86 -2.15 -10.62 15.34
CA GLY A 86 -0.96 -11.48 15.27
C GLY A 86 -0.82 -12.19 13.92
N ILE A 87 -1.89 -12.82 13.43
CA ILE A 87 -1.93 -13.47 12.11
C ILE A 87 -1.68 -12.45 10.98
N VAL A 88 -2.29 -11.28 11.08
CA VAL A 88 -2.12 -10.22 10.09
C VAL A 88 -0.66 -9.77 10.04
N LEU A 89 -0.04 -9.51 11.19
CA LEU A 89 1.35 -9.09 11.26
C LEU A 89 2.30 -10.16 10.74
N THR A 90 2.10 -11.44 11.07
CA THR A 90 2.98 -12.52 10.61
C THR A 90 2.89 -12.72 9.10
N VAL A 91 1.68 -12.81 8.54
CA VAL A 91 1.48 -12.98 7.09
C VAL A 91 2.05 -11.79 6.33
N VAL A 92 1.72 -10.57 6.74
CA VAL A 92 2.21 -9.37 6.06
C VAL A 92 3.72 -9.23 6.18
N SER A 93 4.28 -9.49 7.35
CA SER A 93 5.73 -9.45 7.56
C SER A 93 6.44 -10.45 6.64
N LEU A 94 5.94 -11.69 6.56
CA LEU A 94 6.48 -12.71 5.66
C LEU A 94 6.38 -12.30 4.19
N LEU A 95 5.24 -11.74 3.76
CA LEU A 95 5.09 -11.26 2.38
C LEU A 95 6.03 -10.10 2.05
N VAL A 96 6.16 -9.13 2.97
CA VAL A 96 7.07 -8.00 2.80
C VAL A 96 8.52 -8.49 2.75
N GLN A 97 8.90 -9.45 3.60
CA GLN A 97 10.25 -10.04 3.61
C GLN A 97 10.57 -10.70 2.27
N LEU A 98 9.74 -11.63 1.80
CA LEU A 98 9.93 -12.33 0.52
C LEU A 98 10.01 -11.36 -0.66
N THR A 99 9.22 -10.28 -0.61
CA THR A 99 9.23 -9.26 -1.66
C THR A 99 10.48 -8.38 -1.54
N SER A 100 10.92 -8.06 -0.33
CA SER A 100 12.11 -7.23 -0.09
C SER A 100 13.42 -7.92 -0.42
N GLU A 101 13.47 -9.25 -0.35
CA GLU A 101 14.60 -10.05 -0.83
C GLU A 101 14.76 -9.93 -2.35
N ARG A 102 13.65 -9.79 -3.07
CA ARG A 102 13.64 -9.67 -4.53
C ARG A 102 13.69 -8.23 -5.02
N TYR A 103 13.15 -7.28 -4.27
CA TYR A 103 12.98 -5.88 -4.68
C TYR A 103 13.34 -4.94 -3.54
N THR A 104 14.30 -4.04 -3.79
CA THR A 104 14.76 -3.05 -2.81
C THR A 104 13.64 -2.06 -2.44
N GLY A 105 13.74 -1.41 -1.28
CA GLY A 105 12.82 -0.31 -0.88
C GLY A 105 11.39 -0.71 -0.46
N VAL A 106 10.91 -1.91 -0.79
CA VAL A 106 9.52 -2.35 -0.54
C VAL A 106 9.11 -2.27 0.94
N ALA A 107 10.01 -2.63 1.86
CA ALA A 107 9.72 -2.58 3.28
C ALA A 107 9.44 -1.15 3.78
N GLN A 108 10.22 -0.16 3.31
CA GLN A 108 10.00 1.24 3.67
C GLN A 108 8.71 1.77 3.05
N MET A 109 8.41 1.40 1.79
CA MET A 109 7.14 1.74 1.16
C MET A 109 5.94 1.18 1.92
N PHE A 110 6.05 -0.05 2.42
CA PHE A 110 5.01 -0.70 3.19
C PHE A 110 4.71 0.08 4.48
N LEU A 111 5.75 0.48 5.22
CA LEU A 111 5.61 1.24 6.47
C LEU A 111 5.10 2.67 6.25
N ARG A 112 5.39 3.29 5.10
CA ARG A 112 4.92 4.65 4.76
C ARG A 112 3.49 4.66 4.20
N ASP A 113 2.94 3.51 3.83
CA ASP A 113 1.60 3.43 3.25
C ASP A 113 0.51 3.66 4.32
N ARG A 114 -0.30 4.69 4.09
CA ARG A 114 -1.34 5.13 5.04
C ARG A 114 -2.37 4.03 5.35
N THR A 115 -2.66 3.15 4.40
CA THR A 115 -3.64 2.08 4.59
C THR A 115 -3.11 1.04 5.58
N ASN A 116 -1.85 0.63 5.41
CA ASN A 116 -1.19 -0.32 6.31
C ASN A 116 -1.12 0.23 7.74
N VAL A 117 -0.69 1.49 7.88
CA VAL A 117 -0.62 2.17 9.18
C VAL A 117 -2.01 2.28 9.82
N ALA A 118 -3.04 2.67 9.06
CA ALA A 118 -4.41 2.79 9.56
C ALA A 118 -4.98 1.45 10.05
N VAL A 119 -4.75 0.36 9.31
CA VAL A 119 -5.21 -0.99 9.70
C VAL A 119 -4.50 -1.46 10.98
N MET A 120 -3.19 -1.22 11.09
CA MET A 120 -2.44 -1.55 12.30
C MET A 120 -2.95 -0.77 13.52
N ILE A 121 -3.13 0.55 13.38
CA ILE A 121 -3.71 1.39 14.43
C ILE A 121 -5.10 0.90 14.82
N TYR A 122 -5.96 0.57 13.83
CA TYR A 122 -7.31 0.07 14.07
C TYR A 122 -7.32 -1.17 14.99
N TYR A 123 -6.51 -2.19 14.68
CA TYR A 123 -6.47 -3.42 15.47
C TYR A 123 -5.89 -3.20 16.86
N VAL A 124 -4.82 -2.39 16.97
CA VAL A 124 -4.21 -2.06 18.27
C VAL A 124 -5.21 -1.32 19.16
N VAL A 125 -5.89 -0.29 18.63
CA VAL A 125 -6.90 0.47 19.37
C VAL A 125 -8.07 -0.42 19.77
N THR A 126 -8.60 -1.24 18.84
CA THR A 126 -9.73 -2.15 19.14
C THR A 126 -9.36 -3.16 20.23
N CYS A 127 -8.13 -3.68 20.21
CA CYS A 127 -7.62 -4.58 21.24
C CYS A 127 -7.50 -3.88 22.60
N VAL A 128 -6.90 -2.69 22.65
CA VAL A 128 -6.74 -1.91 23.89
C VAL A 128 -8.10 -1.54 24.48
N VAL A 129 -9.04 -1.07 23.65
CA VAL A 129 -10.40 -0.74 24.08
C VAL A 129 -11.14 -1.99 24.56
N GLY A 130 -10.98 -3.14 23.89
CA GLY A 130 -11.56 -4.41 24.31
C GLY A 130 -11.08 -4.85 25.69
N VAL A 131 -9.75 -4.81 25.93
CA VAL A 131 -9.15 -5.13 27.24
C VAL A 131 -9.60 -4.12 28.30
N ALA A 132 -9.55 -2.82 28.01
CA ALA A 132 -9.96 -1.78 28.96
C ALA A 132 -11.44 -1.90 29.33
N THR A 133 -12.31 -2.26 28.37
CA THR A 133 -13.73 -2.50 28.63
C THR A 133 -13.93 -3.72 29.51
N SER A 134 -13.16 -4.79 29.27
CA SER A 134 -13.17 -6.00 30.10
C SER A 134 -12.78 -5.72 31.55
N LEU A 135 -11.78 -4.86 31.78
CA LEU A 135 -11.35 -4.45 33.12
C LEU A 135 -12.31 -3.45 33.79
N SER A 136 -13.13 -2.76 33.01
CA SER A 136 -14.06 -1.73 33.51
C SER A 136 -15.41 -2.30 33.99
N LEU A 137 -15.69 -3.58 33.72
CA LEU A 137 -16.89 -4.24 34.19
C LEU A 137 -16.85 -4.43 35.70
N HIS A 138 -17.76 -3.76 36.41
CA HIS A 138 -18.00 -3.94 37.84
C HIS A 138 -19.47 -4.35 38.03
N GLY A 139 -19.80 -5.08 39.10
CA GLY A 139 -21.13 -5.66 39.32
C GLY A 139 -22.31 -4.68 39.18
N ASP A 140 -22.08 -3.40 39.45
CA ASP A 140 -23.10 -2.34 39.35
C ASP A 140 -22.99 -1.45 38.08
N PHE A 141 -21.94 -1.60 37.28
CA PHE A 141 -21.69 -0.76 36.10
C PHE A 141 -21.27 -1.58 34.87
N ALA A 142 -22.23 -1.77 33.95
CA ALA A 142 -22.00 -2.36 32.63
C ALA A 142 -22.09 -1.27 31.55
N PRO A 143 -20.97 -0.79 30.96
CA PRO A 143 -20.97 0.25 29.94
C PRO A 143 -21.48 -0.29 28.59
N ARG A 144 -22.80 -0.40 28.45
CA ARG A 144 -23.48 -1.05 27.30
C ARG A 144 -23.06 -0.49 25.94
N ALA A 145 -22.89 0.82 25.84
CA ALA A 145 -22.45 1.47 24.61
C ALA A 145 -21.03 1.03 24.21
N THR A 146 -20.14 0.90 25.18
CA THR A 146 -18.75 0.47 24.97
C THR A 146 -18.69 -1.01 24.60
N VAL A 147 -19.48 -1.87 25.25
CA VAL A 147 -19.61 -3.29 24.91
C VAL A 147 -20.09 -3.45 23.47
N LEU A 148 -21.16 -2.74 23.09
CA LEU A 148 -21.67 -2.76 21.73
C LEU A 148 -20.62 -2.26 20.72
N ALA A 149 -19.90 -1.18 21.05
CA ALA A 149 -18.85 -0.64 20.19
C ALA A 149 -17.72 -1.64 19.98
N VAL A 150 -17.27 -2.34 21.03
CA VAL A 150 -16.25 -3.39 20.94
C VAL A 150 -16.74 -4.57 20.10
N MET A 151 -17.99 -5.03 20.28
CA MET A 151 -18.56 -6.10 19.47
C MET A 151 -18.59 -5.74 17.98
N ILE A 152 -19.06 -4.53 17.65
CA ILE A 152 -19.10 -4.05 16.27
C ILE A 152 -17.68 -3.92 15.70
N ALA A 153 -16.74 -3.37 16.48
CA ALA A 153 -15.36 -3.22 16.05
C ALA A 153 -14.67 -4.59 15.85
N THR A 154 -14.88 -5.57 16.71
CA THR A 154 -14.33 -6.91 16.52
C THR A 154 -14.93 -7.58 15.28
N ALA A 155 -16.25 -7.48 15.08
CA ALA A 155 -16.90 -8.02 13.88
C ALA A 155 -16.38 -7.35 12.60
N PHE A 156 -16.26 -6.02 12.60
CA PHE A 156 -15.69 -5.27 11.48
C PHE A 156 -14.23 -5.66 11.22
N GLY A 157 -13.42 -5.81 12.27
CA GLY A 157 -12.03 -6.24 12.16
C GLY A 157 -11.92 -7.59 11.45
N LEU A 158 -12.70 -8.58 11.89
CA LEU A 158 -12.71 -9.91 11.28
C LEU A 158 -13.05 -9.87 9.79
N VAL A 159 -14.06 -9.08 9.41
CA VAL A 159 -14.43 -8.90 7.99
C VAL A 159 -13.36 -8.13 7.21
N MET A 160 -12.70 -7.16 7.84
CA MET A 160 -11.66 -6.30 7.25
C MET A 160 -10.31 -7.00 7.06
N MET A 161 -10.06 -8.12 7.74
CA MET A 161 -8.85 -8.95 7.55
C MET A 161 -8.64 -9.39 6.09
N LEU A 162 -9.64 -10.01 5.47
CA LEU A 162 -9.51 -10.54 4.12
C LEU A 162 -9.30 -9.46 3.02
N PRO A 163 -10.01 -8.31 2.98
CA PRO A 163 -9.73 -7.25 2.01
C PRO A 163 -8.36 -6.62 2.26
N TYR A 164 -7.91 -6.57 3.52
CA TYR A 164 -6.56 -6.09 3.83
C TYR A 164 -5.49 -7.00 3.24
N PHE A 165 -5.61 -8.33 3.37
CA PHE A 165 -4.66 -9.24 2.70
C PHE A 165 -4.67 -9.10 1.19
N ALA A 166 -5.85 -9.02 0.57
CA ALA A 166 -5.94 -8.77 -0.87
C ALA A 166 -5.28 -7.43 -1.27
N TYR A 167 -5.46 -6.40 -0.45
CA TYR A 167 -4.78 -5.13 -0.62
C TYR A 167 -3.26 -5.28 -0.56
N VAL A 168 -2.72 -5.97 0.46
CA VAL A 168 -1.27 -6.17 0.63
C VAL A 168 -0.70 -7.01 -0.51
N PHE A 169 -1.36 -8.09 -0.95
CA PHE A 169 -0.92 -8.86 -2.11
C PHE A 169 -0.84 -8.01 -3.38
N ARG A 170 -1.85 -7.16 -3.60
CA ARG A 170 -1.84 -6.25 -4.75
C ARG A 170 -0.77 -5.18 -4.61
N PHE A 171 -0.56 -4.67 -3.40
CA PHE A 171 0.48 -3.68 -3.11
C PHE A 171 1.88 -4.23 -3.40
N LEU A 172 2.14 -5.47 -3.00
CA LEU A 172 3.43 -6.15 -3.20
C LEU A 172 3.61 -6.72 -4.60
N ALA A 173 2.56 -6.79 -5.41
CA ALA A 173 2.68 -7.28 -6.79
C ALA A 173 3.66 -6.39 -7.57
N PRO A 174 4.71 -6.97 -8.18
CA PRO A 174 5.81 -6.21 -8.77
C PRO A 174 5.36 -5.22 -9.86
N THR A 175 4.36 -5.57 -10.65
CA THR A 175 3.77 -4.65 -11.65
C THR A 175 3.20 -3.37 -11.04
N ASN A 176 2.59 -3.47 -9.85
CA ASN A 176 2.03 -2.32 -9.14
C ASN A 176 3.11 -1.52 -8.43
N LEU A 177 4.17 -2.17 -7.95
CA LEU A 177 5.35 -1.49 -7.41
C LEU A 177 6.01 -0.61 -8.47
N VAL A 178 6.30 -1.17 -9.65
CA VAL A 178 6.88 -0.43 -10.79
C VAL A 178 6.03 0.78 -11.17
N THR A 179 4.72 0.58 -11.34
CA THR A 179 3.80 1.68 -11.69
C THR A 179 3.78 2.78 -10.61
N ARG A 180 3.92 2.39 -9.33
CA ARG A 180 3.95 3.34 -8.21
C ARG A 180 5.25 4.13 -8.19
N ILE A 181 6.39 3.46 -8.35
CA ILE A 181 7.71 4.09 -8.43
C ILE A 181 7.74 5.10 -9.57
N GLU A 182 7.32 4.69 -10.77
CA GLU A 182 7.22 5.56 -11.95
C GLU A 182 6.35 6.78 -11.68
N ALA A 183 5.13 6.58 -11.17
CA ALA A 183 4.19 7.67 -10.95
C ALA A 183 4.67 8.65 -9.87
N GLN A 184 5.25 8.14 -8.78
CA GLN A 184 5.82 8.92 -7.69
C GLN A 184 7.02 9.73 -8.18
N ALA A 185 8.01 9.06 -8.80
CA ALA A 185 9.21 9.69 -9.32
C ALA A 185 8.91 10.75 -10.37
N THR A 186 7.98 10.45 -11.28
CA THR A 186 7.50 11.42 -12.26
C THR A 186 6.87 12.62 -11.58
N GLY A 187 5.96 12.42 -10.61
CA GLY A 187 5.33 13.52 -9.88
C GLY A 187 6.36 14.40 -9.16
N ASP A 188 7.30 13.77 -8.47
CA ASP A 188 8.34 14.44 -7.68
C ASP A 188 9.31 15.22 -8.57
N VAL A 189 9.76 14.64 -9.70
CA VAL A 189 10.63 15.33 -10.67
C VAL A 189 9.91 16.49 -11.35
N LEU A 190 8.65 16.32 -11.75
CA LEU A 190 7.91 17.42 -12.39
C LEU A 190 7.72 18.60 -11.42
N ALA A 191 7.45 18.31 -10.15
CA ALA A 191 7.34 19.33 -9.10
C ALA A 191 8.70 20.00 -8.84
N ALA A 192 9.73 19.21 -8.54
CA ALA A 192 11.06 19.72 -8.19
C ALA A 192 11.73 20.49 -9.34
N ALA A 193 11.62 20.03 -10.58
CA ALA A 193 12.24 20.69 -11.72
C ALA A 193 11.65 22.08 -12.00
N THR A 194 10.38 22.31 -11.64
CA THR A 194 9.67 23.57 -11.88
C THR A 194 9.50 24.44 -10.63
N GLU A 195 10.06 24.00 -9.50
CA GLU A 195 10.06 24.75 -8.25
C GLU A 195 10.92 26.02 -8.35
N GLN A 196 10.65 27.00 -7.49
CA GLN A 196 11.41 28.25 -7.44
C GLN A 196 12.49 28.27 -6.35
N ASP A 197 12.26 27.55 -5.25
CA ASP A 197 13.23 27.49 -4.15
C ASP A 197 14.44 26.58 -4.49
N PRO A 198 15.67 27.13 -4.57
CA PRO A 198 16.86 26.36 -4.89
C PRO A 198 17.16 25.19 -3.96
N ALA A 199 16.80 25.30 -2.67
CA ALA A 199 17.01 24.22 -1.71
C ALA A 199 16.08 23.04 -2.02
N THR A 200 14.78 23.32 -2.19
CA THR A 200 13.78 22.30 -2.57
C THR A 200 14.12 21.62 -3.90
N ILE A 201 14.63 22.37 -4.89
CA ILE A 201 15.10 21.81 -6.17
C ILE A 201 16.19 20.76 -5.95
N GLN A 202 17.20 21.07 -5.14
CA GLN A 202 18.31 20.14 -4.86
C GLN A 202 17.85 18.90 -4.09
N GLU A 203 16.95 19.07 -3.12
CA GLU A 203 16.32 17.95 -2.40
C GLU A 203 15.55 17.03 -3.34
N GLY A 204 14.92 17.58 -4.39
CA GLY A 204 14.18 16.82 -5.39
C GLY A 204 15.03 16.08 -6.44
N GLN A 205 16.33 16.37 -6.55
CA GLN A 205 17.23 15.68 -7.50
C GLN A 205 17.55 14.25 -7.06
N ALA A 206 17.80 14.02 -5.77
CA ALA A 206 18.18 12.71 -5.24
C ALA A 206 17.08 11.64 -5.42
N PRO A 207 15.79 11.93 -5.15
CA PRO A 207 14.70 11.00 -5.44
C PRO A 207 14.61 10.57 -6.91
N ALA A 208 14.95 11.45 -7.85
CA ALA A 208 14.94 11.13 -9.28
C ALA A 208 15.98 10.04 -9.63
N ILE A 209 17.18 10.16 -9.04
CA ILE A 209 18.24 9.16 -9.19
C ILE A 209 17.86 7.85 -8.53
N ALA A 210 17.36 7.92 -7.30
CA ALA A 210 16.96 6.74 -6.54
C ALA A 210 15.87 5.94 -7.27
N ALA A 211 14.90 6.62 -7.90
CA ALA A 211 13.86 5.94 -8.68
C ALA A 211 14.40 5.24 -9.93
N LEU A 212 15.35 5.86 -10.64
CA LEU A 212 16.02 5.23 -11.78
C LEU A 212 16.80 3.98 -11.34
N GLU A 213 17.52 4.06 -10.22
CA GLU A 213 18.27 2.93 -9.65
C GLU A 213 17.34 1.81 -9.17
N GLU A 214 16.25 2.16 -8.47
CA GLU A 214 15.27 1.19 -8.01
C GLU A 214 14.59 0.46 -9.18
N LEU A 215 14.23 1.18 -10.26
CA LEU A 215 13.69 0.54 -11.48
C LEU A 215 14.72 -0.36 -12.15
N THR A 216 16.00 0.02 -12.19
CA THR A 216 17.07 -0.85 -12.70
C THR A 216 17.25 -2.09 -11.85
N ASP A 217 17.33 -1.97 -10.53
CA ASP A 217 17.49 -3.10 -9.61
C ASP A 217 16.35 -4.11 -9.79
N ILE A 218 15.10 -3.62 -9.88
CA ILE A 218 13.94 -4.47 -10.16
C ILE A 218 14.07 -5.14 -11.53
N THR A 219 14.60 -4.44 -12.54
CA THR A 219 14.86 -4.99 -13.88
C THR A 219 15.87 -6.12 -13.82
N SER A 220 17.04 -5.90 -13.20
CA SER A 220 18.12 -6.86 -13.01
C SER A 220 17.64 -8.11 -12.27
N ASN A 221 16.98 -7.94 -11.12
CA ASN A 221 16.43 -9.06 -10.36
C ASN A 221 15.34 -9.82 -11.14
N SER A 222 14.60 -9.13 -12.02
CA SER A 222 13.61 -9.78 -12.90
C SER A 222 14.27 -10.52 -14.07
N ILE A 223 15.37 -10.01 -14.62
CA ILE A 223 16.18 -10.71 -15.64
C ILE A 223 16.76 -11.99 -15.04
N SER A 224 17.43 -11.89 -13.88
CA SER A 224 17.97 -13.04 -13.16
C SER A 224 16.88 -14.06 -12.80
N GLY A 225 15.70 -13.58 -12.39
CA GLY A 225 14.52 -14.38 -12.11
C GLY A 225 13.73 -14.87 -13.33
N LYS A 226 14.18 -14.56 -14.56
CA LYS A 226 13.53 -14.87 -15.85
C LYS A 226 12.07 -14.40 -15.97
N ASP A 227 11.74 -13.31 -15.28
CA ASP A 227 10.44 -12.65 -15.36
C ASP A 227 10.46 -11.53 -16.41
N LYS A 228 10.23 -11.91 -17.67
CA LYS A 228 10.16 -10.98 -18.80
C LYS A 228 9.08 -9.90 -18.61
N ILE A 229 7.95 -10.24 -17.99
CA ILE A 229 6.82 -9.31 -17.87
C ILE A 229 7.23 -8.16 -16.96
N ILE A 230 7.89 -8.44 -15.83
CA ILE A 230 8.33 -7.37 -14.92
C ILE A 230 9.53 -6.61 -15.48
N ALA A 231 10.52 -7.31 -16.06
CA ALA A 231 11.68 -6.64 -16.65
C ALA A 231 11.28 -5.65 -17.76
N SER A 232 10.43 -6.08 -18.71
CA SER A 232 9.93 -5.18 -19.76
C SER A 232 9.12 -4.00 -19.22
N ARG A 233 8.34 -4.20 -18.15
CA ARG A 233 7.59 -3.11 -17.49
C ARG A 233 8.51 -2.08 -16.85
N CYS A 234 9.63 -2.49 -16.28
CA CYS A 234 10.59 -1.56 -15.67
C CYS A 234 11.32 -0.74 -16.74
N VAL A 235 11.76 -1.39 -17.84
CA VAL A 235 12.37 -0.71 -19.00
C VAL A 235 11.41 0.34 -19.58
N ASP A 236 10.13 -0.02 -19.74
CA ASP A 236 9.08 0.91 -20.15
C ASP A 236 8.87 2.05 -19.16
N ALA A 237 8.91 1.78 -17.85
CA ALA A 237 8.75 2.79 -16.80
C ALA A 237 9.89 3.81 -16.80
N ILE A 238 11.15 3.37 -16.99
CA ILE A 238 12.30 4.29 -17.14
C ILE A 238 12.08 5.21 -18.34
N LYS A 239 11.62 4.65 -19.48
CA LYS A 239 11.34 5.42 -20.69
C LYS A 239 10.23 6.43 -20.45
N ASP A 240 9.10 5.99 -19.90
CA ASP A 240 7.94 6.84 -19.66
C ASP A 240 8.26 7.96 -18.65
N PHE A 241 9.05 7.67 -17.61
CA PHE A 241 9.60 8.66 -16.67
C PHE A 241 10.44 9.73 -17.38
N VAL A 242 11.44 9.34 -18.17
CA VAL A 242 12.33 10.28 -18.88
C VAL A 242 11.54 11.09 -19.91
N VAL A 243 10.69 10.45 -20.71
CA VAL A 243 9.84 11.14 -21.71
C VAL A 243 8.96 12.17 -21.02
N ARG A 244 8.42 11.85 -19.84
CA ARG A 244 7.57 12.78 -19.10
C ARG A 244 8.35 13.96 -18.52
N TYR A 245 9.57 13.73 -18.05
CA TYR A 245 10.49 14.79 -17.66
C TYR A 245 10.84 15.72 -18.84
N LEU A 246 11.10 15.17 -20.03
CA LEU A 246 11.42 15.96 -21.23
C LEU A 246 10.29 16.95 -21.59
N GLU A 247 9.03 16.67 -21.25
CA GLU A 247 7.91 17.62 -21.45
C GLU A 247 8.01 18.89 -20.59
N VAL A 248 8.78 18.89 -19.51
CA VAL A 248 8.98 20.06 -18.63
C VAL A 248 10.40 20.61 -18.64
N LYS A 249 11.35 19.94 -19.30
CA LYS A 249 12.77 20.33 -19.34
C LYS A 249 12.96 21.80 -19.73
N ASP A 250 12.26 22.28 -20.75
CA ASP A 250 12.37 23.67 -21.22
C ASP A 250 11.86 24.70 -20.21
N ARG A 251 11.04 24.27 -19.25
CA ARG A 251 10.49 25.11 -18.17
C ARG A 251 11.21 24.88 -16.84
N ALA A 252 12.18 23.98 -16.80
CA ALA A 252 12.87 23.65 -15.57
C ALA A 252 13.75 24.82 -15.12
N HIS A 253 13.80 25.04 -13.82
CA HIS A 253 14.61 26.09 -13.23
C HIS A 253 16.11 25.82 -13.49
N PRO A 254 16.96 26.82 -13.79
CA PRO A 254 18.37 26.60 -14.10
C PRO A 254 19.14 25.81 -13.03
N GLN A 255 18.74 25.96 -11.76
CA GLN A 255 19.33 25.21 -10.64
C GLN A 255 19.11 23.69 -10.74
N TRP A 256 18.03 23.24 -11.39
CA TRP A 256 17.75 21.81 -11.60
C TRP A 256 18.86 21.12 -12.37
N PHE A 257 19.55 21.84 -13.25
CA PHE A 257 20.62 21.31 -14.08
C PHE A 257 22.00 21.37 -13.42
N LYS A 258 22.10 21.99 -12.23
CA LYS A 258 23.34 22.01 -11.46
C LYS A 258 23.50 20.70 -10.69
N ILE A 259 24.69 20.13 -10.76
CA ILE A 259 25.01 18.88 -10.07
C ILE A 259 25.23 19.22 -8.60
N GLY A 260 24.13 19.22 -7.83
CA GLY A 260 24.09 19.50 -6.41
C GLY A 260 24.73 18.40 -5.57
N GLU A 261 24.84 18.63 -4.25
CA GLU A 261 25.52 17.71 -3.34
C GLU A 261 24.90 16.31 -3.32
N GLY A 262 23.57 16.22 -3.45
CA GLY A 262 22.85 14.94 -3.54
C GLY A 262 23.28 14.09 -4.74
N ILE A 263 23.44 14.70 -5.91
CA ILE A 263 23.89 14.02 -7.14
C ILE A 263 25.37 13.65 -7.02
N ARG A 264 26.21 14.57 -6.49
CA ARG A 264 27.66 14.34 -6.36
C ARG A 264 28.04 13.20 -5.41
N ARG A 265 27.12 12.76 -4.55
CA ARG A 265 27.34 11.59 -3.68
C ARG A 265 27.07 10.27 -4.39
N ASN A 266 26.42 10.30 -5.55
CA ASN A 266 26.11 9.09 -6.31
C ASN A 266 27.38 8.56 -7.02
N PRO A 267 27.70 7.26 -6.90
CA PRO A 267 28.95 6.69 -7.45
C PRO A 267 29.17 6.95 -8.94
N ASP A 268 28.10 6.96 -9.74
CA ASP A 268 28.20 7.21 -11.18
C ASP A 268 28.71 8.62 -11.51
N PHE A 269 28.41 9.60 -10.66
CA PHE A 269 28.86 10.98 -10.82
C PHE A 269 30.20 11.23 -10.12
N VAL A 270 30.48 10.54 -9.02
CA VAL A 270 31.79 10.61 -8.33
C VAL A 270 32.92 10.10 -9.23
N ALA A 271 32.67 9.03 -9.98
CA ALA A 271 33.67 8.42 -10.85
C ALA A 271 33.90 9.21 -12.16
N MET A 272 33.11 10.25 -12.42
CA MET A 272 33.16 11.02 -13.66
C MET A 272 34.24 12.10 -13.61
N ASP A 273 34.87 12.36 -14.76
CA ASP A 273 35.82 13.46 -14.89
C ASP A 273 35.14 14.84 -14.65
N PRO A 274 35.80 15.79 -13.95
CA PRO A 274 35.25 17.12 -13.72
C PRO A 274 34.89 17.93 -14.98
N GLU A 275 35.53 17.68 -16.12
CA GLU A 275 35.14 18.26 -17.40
C GLU A 275 33.80 17.71 -17.88
N SER A 276 33.62 16.39 -17.88
CA SER A 276 32.34 15.77 -18.25
C SER A 276 31.18 16.18 -17.33
N LEU A 277 31.44 16.39 -16.03
CA LEU A 277 30.43 16.95 -15.12
C LEU A 277 30.01 18.37 -15.52
N ARG A 278 30.96 19.21 -15.95
CA ARG A 278 30.68 20.57 -16.42
C ARG A 278 29.92 20.56 -17.76
N GLU A 279 30.24 19.62 -18.64
CA GLU A 279 29.50 19.41 -19.89
C GLU A 279 28.04 19.02 -19.63
N LEU A 280 27.78 18.08 -18.71
CA LEU A 280 26.41 17.70 -18.33
C LEU A 280 25.59 18.88 -17.78
N GLU A 281 26.21 19.76 -17.00
CA GLU A 281 25.56 20.99 -16.51
C GLU A 281 25.29 21.98 -17.65
N ALA A 282 26.25 22.16 -18.57
CA ALA A 282 26.14 23.08 -19.69
C ALA A 282 25.05 22.64 -20.67
N ASP A 283 25.01 21.35 -20.98
CA ASP A 283 24.06 20.74 -21.91
C ASP A 283 22.70 20.46 -21.27
N LYS A 284 22.60 20.59 -19.94
CA LYS A 284 21.36 20.38 -19.18
C LYS A 284 20.83 18.94 -19.32
N THR A 285 21.72 17.95 -19.27
CA THR A 285 21.44 16.55 -19.65
C THR A 285 21.71 15.51 -18.57
N TRP A 286 21.95 15.93 -17.31
CA TRP A 286 22.36 15.00 -16.25
C TRP A 286 21.37 13.83 -16.02
N LEU A 287 20.05 14.08 -16.12
CA LEU A 287 19.04 13.06 -15.86
C LEU A 287 18.92 12.09 -17.03
N GLU A 288 18.98 12.59 -18.26
CA GLU A 288 19.02 11.78 -19.47
C GLU A 288 20.26 10.90 -19.51
N TRP A 289 21.41 11.47 -19.15
CA TRP A 289 22.66 10.71 -19.03
C TRP A 289 22.53 9.58 -18.01
N LYS A 290 21.98 9.86 -16.82
CA LYS A 290 21.77 8.84 -15.79
C LYS A 290 20.82 7.74 -16.27
N ALA A 291 19.74 8.08 -16.98
CA ALA A 291 18.84 7.08 -17.54
C ALA A 291 19.50 6.22 -18.62
N LEU A 292 20.32 6.81 -19.50
CA LEU A 292 21.11 6.06 -20.49
C LEU A 292 22.14 5.15 -19.83
N ARG A 293 22.75 5.59 -18.73
CA ARG A 293 23.65 4.76 -17.91
C ARG A 293 22.92 3.54 -17.35
N GLN A 294 21.69 3.70 -16.87
CA GLN A 294 20.85 2.58 -16.43
C GLN A 294 20.54 1.61 -17.57
N TYR A 295 20.16 2.11 -18.74
CA TYR A 295 19.93 1.25 -19.91
C TYR A 295 21.17 0.46 -20.32
N LEU A 296 22.35 1.07 -20.27
CA LEU A 296 23.61 0.37 -20.56
C LEU A 296 23.85 -0.79 -19.60
N GLY A 297 23.57 -0.59 -18.30
CA GLY A 297 23.67 -1.66 -17.29
C GLY A 297 22.69 -2.81 -17.58
N ILE A 298 21.42 -2.47 -17.80
CA ILE A 298 20.38 -3.45 -18.15
C ILE A 298 20.74 -4.22 -19.42
N TYR A 299 21.23 -3.53 -20.46
CA TYR A 299 21.61 -4.16 -21.73
C TYR A 299 22.74 -5.18 -21.55
N ALA A 300 23.75 -4.83 -20.76
CA ALA A 300 24.89 -5.70 -20.48
C ALA A 300 24.45 -6.98 -19.74
N GLU A 301 23.56 -6.86 -18.75
CA GLU A 301 23.04 -8.00 -17.99
C GLU A 301 22.07 -8.86 -18.81
N ALA A 302 21.17 -8.24 -19.57
CA ALA A 302 20.24 -8.95 -20.43
C ALA A 302 20.94 -9.75 -21.53
N GLN A 303 22.15 -9.36 -21.95
CA GLN A 303 22.90 -10.04 -23.01
C GLN A 303 23.20 -11.51 -22.69
N SER A 304 23.45 -11.85 -21.41
CA SER A 304 23.68 -13.23 -20.97
C SER A 304 22.40 -13.96 -20.65
N ASP A 305 21.53 -13.35 -19.85
CA ASP A 305 20.48 -14.08 -19.13
C ASP A 305 19.11 -14.02 -19.81
N MET A 306 18.81 -12.91 -20.49
CA MET A 306 17.49 -12.68 -21.12
C MET A 306 17.60 -11.71 -22.33
N PRO A 307 18.18 -12.16 -23.47
CA PRO A 307 18.53 -11.27 -24.59
C PRO A 307 17.35 -10.60 -25.27
N ASP A 308 16.14 -11.11 -25.05
CA ASP A 308 14.91 -10.55 -25.59
C ASP A 308 14.51 -9.21 -24.96
N ILE A 309 15.08 -8.84 -23.81
CA ILE A 309 14.95 -7.49 -23.25
C ILE A 309 15.68 -6.45 -24.09
N ASN A 310 16.75 -6.83 -24.79
CA ASN A 310 17.55 -5.91 -25.61
C ASN A 310 16.86 -5.41 -26.88
N TYR A 311 15.65 -5.89 -27.19
CA TYR A 311 14.84 -5.42 -28.32
C TYR A 311 13.77 -4.39 -27.94
N LEU A 312 13.72 -3.97 -26.66
CA LEU A 312 12.78 -2.97 -26.14
C LEU A 312 13.39 -1.57 -26.20
#